data_AF-R1DNB5-F1
#
_entry.id   AF-R1DNB5-F1
#
_cell.length_a   1.000
_cell.length_b   1.000
_cell.length_c   1.000
_cell.angle_alpha   90.00
_cell.angle_beta   90.00
_cell.angle_gamma   90.00
#
_symmetry.space_group_name_H-M   'P 1'
#
loop_
_entity.id
_entity.type
_entity.pdbx_description
1 polymer ?
#
loop_
_entity_poly.entity_id
_entity_poly.type
_entity_poly.pdbx_seq_one_letter_code
_entity_poly.pdbx_strand_id
1 'polypeptide(L)'
;MQTPNTKAVIPGYWEGCEYVTTLPPTPEGKFKAERNCTGLMEVRKKNPLSYKVTGMKAHYGRADIKKALVELDKTLSLGIQIAFASWFQPCDKRYHCDPKNPTVVDHTGTLVATQCVPCPTERVFATVDCCVFAQKAMVSMQGEWYMQATEPLITEGGHAVSIVGYNDHYRDEHGSTGGFILRNSWKDGLGTSHGLKARGSHTAAYYAQLLSPADESQFCPNPNSPRNWNACGDVKACKSKMTEMTVAVATDGTVVTLKCQDGGNAIPKGNCDPSKDYYLVNKTGWDQQGLYTTCYVYDKGNETDAFMCLPPLTLDDVATVFVPKELPHINDPEMCGFNFISYDTFEKIGATLGISTVSSFDVEWTKCSYLVNEEQCPNYDYSYLKKAMMPLKVPYEKPTVWYTPNE
;
A
#
# COMPACT_ATOMS: atom_id res chain seq x y z
N MET A 1 28.32 11.74 -30.00
CA MET A 1 28.70 11.08 -28.73
C MET A 1 27.49 10.33 -28.23
N GLN A 2 27.52 8.99 -28.28
CA GLN A 2 26.41 8.14 -27.87
C GLN A 2 26.23 8.24 -26.35
N THR A 3 25.09 8.74 -25.91
CA THR A 3 24.63 8.62 -24.53
C THR A 3 24.55 7.14 -24.16
N PRO A 4 25.20 6.67 -23.07
CA PRO A 4 25.05 5.30 -22.63
C PRO A 4 23.59 5.13 -22.18
N ASN A 5 22.84 4.28 -22.86
CA ASN A 5 21.54 3.80 -22.40
C ASN A 5 21.73 3.06 -21.07
N THR A 6 21.65 3.77 -19.94
CA THR A 6 21.57 3.18 -18.61
C THR A 6 20.19 2.56 -18.43
N LYS A 7 20.03 1.33 -18.94
CA LYS A 7 18.91 0.46 -18.58
C LYS A 7 19.00 0.17 -17.08
N ALA A 8 17.92 0.46 -16.36
CA ALA A 8 17.84 0.26 -14.91
C ALA A 8 18.13 -1.20 -14.53
N VAL A 9 19.00 -1.39 -13.54
CA VAL A 9 19.28 -2.70 -12.95
C VAL A 9 18.29 -2.90 -11.81
N ILE A 10 17.34 -3.81 -11.96
CA ILE A 10 16.57 -4.32 -10.83
C ILE A 10 17.44 -5.38 -10.15
N PRO A 11 17.86 -5.25 -8.88
CA PRO A 11 18.57 -6.31 -8.20
C PRO A 11 17.63 -7.51 -8.04
N GLY A 12 17.75 -8.46 -8.97
CA GLY A 12 17.11 -9.77 -8.85
C GLY A 12 17.55 -10.41 -7.55
N TYR A 13 16.57 -10.85 -6.77
CA TYR A 13 16.76 -11.68 -5.59
C TYR A 13 17.75 -12.81 -5.91
N TRP A 14 18.73 -13.05 -5.02
CA TRP A 14 19.45 -14.31 -5.09
C TRP A 14 18.48 -15.43 -4.69
N GLU A 15 18.18 -16.32 -5.64
CA GLU A 15 17.16 -17.38 -5.53
C GLU A 15 17.40 -18.34 -4.35
N GLY A 16 18.64 -18.40 -3.80
CA GLY A 16 18.98 -19.24 -2.65
C GLY A 16 18.79 -18.62 -1.27
N CYS A 17 18.25 -17.40 -1.16
CA CYS A 17 17.88 -16.80 0.13
C CYS A 17 16.48 -17.27 0.54
N GLU A 18 16.39 -18.41 1.22
CA GLU A 18 15.12 -18.91 1.75
C GLU A 18 14.73 -18.19 3.03
N TYR A 19 13.43 -17.93 3.19
CA TYR A 19 12.88 -17.37 4.41
C TYR A 19 12.86 -18.46 5.48
N VAL A 20 13.66 -18.33 6.54
CA VAL A 20 13.65 -19.30 7.64
C VAL A 20 12.97 -18.66 8.83
N THR A 21 11.77 -19.14 9.16
CA THR A 21 11.15 -18.86 10.44
C THR A 21 11.84 -19.71 11.49
N THR A 22 12.73 -19.12 12.29
CA THR A 22 13.26 -19.81 13.47
C THR A 22 12.19 -19.77 14.57
N LEU A 23 11.82 -20.94 15.10
CA LEU A 23 10.98 -21.11 16.29
C LEU A 23 11.89 -21.24 17.54
N PRO A 24 11.43 -20.92 18.76
CA PRO A 24 10.12 -20.38 19.14
C PRO A 24 10.15 -18.84 19.26
N PRO A 25 8.99 -18.18 19.41
CA PRO A 25 8.91 -16.75 19.70
C PRO A 25 9.79 -16.39 20.91
N THR A 26 10.38 -15.19 20.90
CA THR A 26 10.89 -14.61 22.15
C THR A 26 9.75 -14.55 23.17
N PRO A 27 10.02 -14.42 24.48
CA PRO A 27 8.98 -14.23 25.49
C PRO A 27 8.00 -13.08 25.18
N GLU A 28 8.36 -12.15 24.27
CA GLU A 28 7.47 -11.09 23.76
C GLU A 28 6.71 -11.44 22.46
N GLY A 29 6.68 -12.70 22.01
CA GLY A 29 5.91 -13.11 20.82
C GLY A 29 6.52 -12.71 19.48
N LYS A 30 7.77 -12.25 19.43
CA LYS A 30 8.41 -11.80 18.18
C LYS A 30 9.04 -12.98 17.44
N PHE A 31 8.60 -13.20 16.20
CA PHE A 31 9.28 -14.07 15.24
C PHE A 31 10.52 -13.36 14.71
N LYS A 32 11.72 -13.89 14.97
CA LYS A 32 12.92 -13.52 14.19
C LYS A 32 12.88 -14.32 12.89
N ALA A 33 12.27 -13.74 11.87
CA ALA A 33 12.48 -14.23 10.52
C ALA A 33 13.84 -13.70 10.03
N GLU A 34 14.79 -14.61 9.83
CA GLU A 34 16.05 -14.31 9.16
C GLU A 34 16.05 -15.08 7.84
N ARG A 35 16.50 -14.44 6.76
CA ARG A 35 16.69 -15.16 5.49
C ARG A 35 17.97 -15.97 5.61
N ASN A 36 17.87 -17.28 5.46
CA ASN A 36 19.04 -18.13 5.33
C ASN A 36 19.53 -18.06 3.89
N CYS A 37 20.72 -17.49 3.70
CA CYS A 37 21.27 -17.27 2.39
C CYS A 37 22.52 -18.15 2.13
N THR A 38 22.34 -19.47 2.09
CA THR A 38 23.42 -20.47 2.03
C THR A 38 24.28 -20.37 0.76
N GLY A 39 25.51 -19.87 0.87
CA GLY A 39 26.40 -19.73 -0.29
C GLY A 39 26.38 -18.35 -0.94
N LEU A 40 25.61 -17.39 -0.39
CA LEU A 40 25.63 -15.99 -0.82
C LEU A 40 27.05 -15.41 -0.82
N MET A 41 27.88 -15.75 0.17
CA MET A 41 29.25 -15.25 0.25
C MET A 41 30.13 -15.72 -0.91
N GLU A 42 29.98 -16.96 -1.37
CA GLU A 42 30.73 -17.49 -2.52
C GLU A 42 30.25 -16.87 -3.83
N VAL A 43 28.94 -16.66 -3.97
CA VAL A 43 28.35 -15.96 -5.11
C VAL A 43 28.82 -14.50 -5.15
N ARG A 44 28.89 -13.81 -4.00
CA ARG A 44 29.37 -12.42 -3.91
C ARG A 44 30.82 -12.26 -4.35
N LYS A 45 31.69 -13.25 -4.13
CA LYS A 45 33.09 -13.21 -4.60
C LYS A 45 33.19 -13.15 -6.13
N LYS A 46 32.25 -13.77 -6.83
CA LYS A 46 32.18 -13.78 -8.30
C LYS A 46 31.22 -12.75 -8.87
N ASN A 47 30.57 -11.93 -8.05
CA ASN A 47 29.63 -10.93 -8.53
C ASN A 47 30.39 -9.72 -9.10
N PRO A 48 30.13 -9.31 -10.36
CA PRO A 48 30.78 -8.16 -10.99
C PRO A 48 30.39 -6.80 -10.40
N LEU A 49 29.28 -6.73 -9.66
CA LEU A 49 28.74 -5.47 -9.12
C LEU A 49 29.56 -4.98 -7.92
N SER A 50 30.21 -3.85 -8.10
CA SER A 50 30.99 -3.15 -7.09
C SER A 50 30.95 -1.66 -7.36
N TYR A 51 30.72 -0.88 -6.31
CA TYR A 51 30.62 0.57 -6.41
C TYR A 51 31.18 1.28 -5.20
N LYS A 52 31.53 2.55 -5.39
CA LYS A 52 31.93 3.48 -4.33
C LYS A 52 30.97 4.66 -4.31
N VAL A 53 30.46 4.99 -3.13
CA VAL A 53 29.77 6.26 -2.92
C VAL A 53 30.83 7.35 -2.79
N THR A 54 30.86 8.29 -3.72
CA THR A 54 31.83 9.39 -3.76
C THR A 54 31.27 10.68 -3.19
N GLY A 55 29.94 10.81 -3.13
CA GLY A 55 29.26 11.95 -2.56
C GLY A 55 27.84 11.60 -2.09
N MET A 56 27.36 12.38 -1.12
CA MET A 56 25.97 12.38 -0.70
C MET A 56 25.54 13.84 -0.54
N LYS A 57 24.39 14.19 -1.12
CA LYS A 57 23.78 15.51 -0.97
C LYS A 57 22.39 15.35 -0.41
N ALA A 58 22.07 16.16 0.59
CA ALA A 58 20.71 16.28 1.12
C ALA A 58 19.96 17.39 0.38
N HIS A 59 18.68 17.17 0.14
CA HIS A 59 17.76 18.07 -0.55
C HIS A 59 16.60 18.38 0.39
N TYR A 60 16.21 19.64 0.49
CA TYR A 60 15.22 20.08 1.45
C TYR A 60 14.14 20.95 0.82
N GLY A 61 12.89 20.63 1.13
CA GLY A 61 11.75 21.38 0.64
C GLY A 61 11.37 21.01 -0.80
N ARG A 62 10.12 21.33 -1.13
CA ARG A 62 9.44 20.88 -2.35
C ARG A 62 10.20 21.24 -3.64
N ALA A 63 10.59 22.50 -3.78
CA ALA A 63 11.21 23.00 -5.01
C ALA A 63 12.61 22.40 -5.26
N ASP A 64 13.41 22.27 -4.20
CA ASP A 64 14.75 21.71 -4.27
C ASP A 64 14.72 20.22 -4.65
N ILE A 65 13.85 19.44 -4.00
CA ILE A 65 13.66 18.01 -4.32
C ILE A 65 13.24 17.82 -5.78
N LYS A 66 12.30 18.64 -6.29
CA LYS A 66 11.87 18.59 -7.70
C LYS A 66 13.00 18.92 -8.65
N LYS A 67 13.74 20.00 -8.37
CA LYS A 67 14.89 20.41 -9.16
C LYS A 67 15.94 19.31 -9.20
N ALA A 68 16.25 18.70 -8.06
CA ALA A 68 17.20 17.60 -7.96
C ALA A 68 16.76 16.36 -8.75
N LEU A 69 15.48 15.99 -8.73
CA LEU A 69 14.95 14.89 -9.55
C LEU A 69 15.22 15.12 -11.04
N VAL A 70 14.98 16.35 -11.53
CA VAL A 70 15.14 16.69 -12.95
C VAL A 70 16.61 16.84 -13.33
N GLU A 71 17.40 17.58 -12.55
CA GLU A 71 18.80 17.86 -12.88
C GLU A 71 19.70 16.64 -12.78
N LEU A 72 19.41 15.74 -11.82
CA LEU A 72 20.22 14.55 -11.61
C LEU A 72 19.76 13.35 -12.45
N ASP A 73 18.54 13.41 -13.01
CA ASP A 73 17.89 12.35 -13.78
C ASP A 73 18.00 10.97 -13.08
N LYS A 74 17.79 10.97 -11.75
CA LYS A 74 17.88 9.79 -10.90
C LYS A 74 16.90 9.85 -9.76
N THR A 75 16.61 8.70 -9.19
CA THR A 75 15.77 8.60 -8.00
C THR A 75 16.47 9.22 -6.78
N LEU A 76 15.68 9.80 -5.89
CA LEU A 76 16.17 10.34 -4.61
C LEU A 76 15.75 9.40 -3.48
N SER A 77 16.64 9.16 -2.53
CA SER A 77 16.31 8.39 -1.32
C SER A 77 15.56 9.29 -0.35
N LEU A 78 14.44 8.85 0.18
CA LEU A 78 13.67 9.55 1.21
C LEU A 78 13.68 8.72 2.49
N GLY A 79 14.28 9.26 3.54
CA GLY A 79 14.07 8.84 4.92
C GLY A 79 12.93 9.64 5.54
N ILE A 80 11.89 8.96 6.01
CA ILE A 80 10.66 9.59 6.51
C ILE A 80 10.21 8.96 7.81
N GLN A 81 9.62 9.76 8.71
CA GLN A 81 8.90 9.22 9.87
C GLN A 81 7.52 8.74 9.41
N ILE A 82 7.16 7.53 9.82
CA ILE A 82 5.82 6.98 9.67
C ILE A 82 5.02 7.21 10.95
N ALA A 83 3.75 7.52 10.79
CA ALA A 83 2.82 7.79 11.87
C ALA A 83 1.57 6.93 11.71
N PHE A 84 0.80 6.84 12.79
CA PHE A 84 -0.58 6.39 12.70
C PHE A 84 -1.51 7.56 12.35
N ALA A 85 -2.48 7.30 11.47
CA ALA A 85 -3.65 8.12 11.29
C ALA A 85 -4.69 7.74 12.37
N SER A 86 -5.17 8.74 13.10
CA SER A 86 -6.24 8.58 14.09
C SER A 86 -7.61 8.55 13.44
N TRP A 87 -8.49 7.67 13.91
CA TRP A 87 -9.85 7.50 13.42
C TRP A 87 -10.82 7.35 14.58
N PHE A 88 -12.04 7.83 14.39
CA PHE A 88 -13.12 7.73 15.37
C PHE A 88 -14.29 6.99 14.75
N GLN A 89 -14.51 5.77 15.19
CA GLN A 89 -15.63 4.96 14.73
C GLN A 89 -16.81 5.14 15.70
N PRO A 90 -18.07 5.22 15.22
CA PRO A 90 -19.20 5.32 16.14
C PRO A 90 -19.28 4.07 17.02
N CYS A 91 -19.48 4.26 18.33
CA CYS A 91 -19.63 3.17 19.27
C CYS A 91 -20.78 2.26 18.84
N ASP A 92 -20.45 0.99 18.62
CA ASP A 92 -21.37 -0.05 18.17
C ASP A 92 -21.11 -1.32 18.98
N LYS A 93 -22.14 -2.12 19.22
CA LYS A 93 -22.02 -3.41 19.92
C LYS A 93 -21.04 -4.36 19.21
N ARG A 94 -20.88 -4.24 17.90
CA ARG A 94 -19.89 -4.99 17.09
C ARG A 94 -18.45 -4.59 17.39
N TYR A 95 -18.21 -3.39 17.91
CA TYR A 95 -16.93 -3.00 18.53
C TYR A 95 -16.81 -3.47 19.97
N HIS A 96 -17.76 -4.27 20.47
CA HIS A 96 -17.98 -4.56 21.90
C HIS A 96 -18.18 -3.31 22.75
N CYS A 97 -18.55 -2.19 22.14
CA CYS A 97 -18.61 -0.89 22.80
C CYS A 97 -19.98 -0.71 23.48
N ASP A 98 -19.96 -0.39 24.77
CA ASP A 98 -21.12 0.01 25.56
C ASP A 98 -20.92 1.45 26.08
N PRO A 99 -21.67 2.44 25.58
CA PRO A 99 -21.59 3.82 26.07
C PRO A 99 -21.88 3.94 27.56
N LYS A 100 -22.62 3.00 28.15
CA LYS A 100 -22.98 3.02 29.57
C LYS A 100 -21.88 2.43 30.46
N ASN A 101 -20.98 1.62 29.89
CA ASN A 101 -19.88 0.96 30.59
C ASN A 101 -18.59 1.09 29.75
N PRO A 102 -18.01 2.30 29.65
CA PRO A 102 -16.96 2.63 28.68
C PRO A 102 -15.58 2.02 29.01
N THR A 103 -15.46 1.26 30.09
CA THR A 103 -14.20 0.73 30.62
C THR A 103 -14.02 -0.73 30.24
N VAL A 104 -12.93 -1.05 29.54
CA VAL A 104 -12.46 -2.43 29.37
C VAL A 104 -11.55 -2.76 30.54
N VAL A 105 -11.92 -3.78 31.31
CA VAL A 105 -11.10 -4.33 32.39
C VAL A 105 -10.53 -5.67 31.97
N ASP A 106 -9.30 -5.96 32.38
CA ASP A 106 -8.71 -7.28 32.19
C ASP A 106 -9.32 -8.29 33.18
N HIS A 107 -8.86 -9.55 33.12
CA HIS A 107 -9.29 -10.62 34.01
C HIS A 107 -9.01 -10.37 35.50
N THR A 108 -8.25 -9.33 35.85
CA THR A 108 -7.95 -8.91 37.23
C THR A 108 -8.82 -7.73 37.69
N GLY A 109 -9.67 -7.20 36.82
CA GLY A 109 -10.47 -6.01 37.09
C GLY A 109 -9.71 -4.69 36.91
N THR A 110 -8.52 -4.74 36.31
CA THR A 110 -7.71 -3.54 36.04
C THR A 110 -8.19 -2.87 34.76
N LEU A 111 -8.44 -1.55 34.80
CA LEU A 111 -8.75 -0.76 33.62
C LEU A 111 -7.59 -0.85 32.62
N VAL A 112 -7.82 -1.48 31.48
CA VAL A 112 -6.83 -1.64 30.40
C VAL A 112 -7.09 -0.71 29.23
N ALA A 113 -8.33 -0.27 29.01
CA ALA A 113 -8.65 0.75 28.01
C ALA A 113 -9.99 1.44 28.28
N THR A 114 -10.14 2.68 27.81
CA THR A 114 -11.44 3.34 27.64
C THR A 114 -11.90 3.07 26.20
N GLN A 115 -13.02 2.37 26.02
CA GLN A 115 -13.56 1.99 24.73
C GLN A 115 -14.29 3.14 24.01
N CYS A 116 -14.58 4.21 24.74
CA CYS A 116 -15.57 5.23 24.41
C CYS A 116 -14.97 6.62 24.73
N VAL A 117 -14.58 7.35 23.69
CA VAL A 117 -14.02 8.71 23.74
C VAL A 117 -14.99 9.72 23.11
N PRO A 118 -14.84 11.04 23.36
CA PRO A 118 -15.63 12.04 22.66
C PRO A 118 -15.53 11.87 21.15
N CYS A 119 -16.67 11.93 20.47
CA CYS A 119 -16.70 11.89 19.01
C CYS A 119 -16.27 13.23 18.40
N PRO A 120 -15.82 13.22 17.14
CA PRO A 120 -15.68 14.43 16.35
C PRO A 120 -16.98 15.25 16.30
N THR A 121 -16.86 16.56 16.13
CA THR A 121 -18.00 17.50 16.22
C THR A 121 -18.88 17.57 14.97
N GLU A 122 -18.54 16.80 13.94
CA GLU A 122 -19.24 16.73 12.67
C GLU A 122 -20.67 16.22 12.87
N ARG A 123 -21.61 16.75 12.07
CA ARG A 123 -23.05 16.47 12.18
C ARG A 123 -23.39 14.97 12.20
N VAL A 124 -22.64 14.14 11.50
CA VAL A 124 -22.86 12.69 11.44
C VAL A 124 -22.71 12.02 12.82
N PHE A 125 -21.91 12.59 13.71
CA PHE A 125 -21.73 12.12 15.08
C PHE A 125 -22.73 12.72 16.08
N ALA A 126 -23.61 13.63 15.66
CA ALA A 126 -24.48 14.37 16.59
C ALA A 126 -25.43 13.49 17.42
N THR A 127 -25.73 12.28 16.93
CA THR A 127 -26.57 11.28 17.62
C THR A 127 -25.78 10.09 18.13
N VAL A 128 -24.44 10.16 18.12
CA VAL A 128 -23.55 9.10 18.57
C VAL A 128 -23.08 9.45 19.97
N ASP A 129 -23.38 8.60 20.97
CA ASP A 129 -23.06 8.87 22.37
C ASP A 129 -21.55 9.03 22.59
N CYS A 130 -20.74 8.19 21.94
CA CYS A 130 -19.29 8.25 21.95
C CYS A 130 -18.67 7.40 20.84
N CYS A 131 -17.36 7.50 20.69
CA CYS A 131 -16.61 6.90 19.60
C CYS A 131 -15.53 5.94 20.10
N VAL A 132 -15.19 4.96 19.28
CA VAL A 132 -14.03 4.10 19.44
C VAL A 132 -12.87 4.73 18.71
N PHE A 133 -11.79 5.01 19.44
CA PHE A 133 -10.55 5.52 18.85
C PHE A 133 -9.75 4.37 18.23
N ALA A 134 -9.35 4.53 16.97
CA ALA A 134 -8.53 3.58 16.24
C ALA A 134 -7.30 4.28 15.64
N GLN A 135 -6.14 3.65 15.79
CA GLN A 135 -4.91 4.04 15.12
C GLN A 135 -4.72 3.16 13.89
N LYS A 136 -4.47 3.78 12.74
CA LYS A 136 -4.31 3.08 11.46
C LYS A 136 -3.04 3.49 10.76
N ALA A 137 -2.58 2.63 9.87
CA ALA A 137 -1.56 2.97 8.89
C ALA A 137 -1.84 4.32 8.23
N MET A 138 -0.84 5.21 8.17
CA MET A 138 -0.95 6.44 7.39
C MET A 138 -0.85 6.22 5.86
N VAL A 139 -1.06 4.99 5.38
CA VAL A 139 -0.99 4.63 3.97
C VAL A 139 -2.20 3.76 3.64
N SER A 140 -2.98 4.16 2.65
CA SER A 140 -4.22 3.48 2.28
C SER A 140 -4.02 2.35 1.27
N MET A 141 -5.07 1.60 0.96
CA MET A 141 -5.04 0.63 -0.14
C MET A 141 -5.02 1.25 -1.53
N GLN A 142 -5.13 2.58 -1.66
CA GLN A 142 -4.79 3.30 -2.90
C GLN A 142 -3.28 3.57 -3.00
N GLY A 143 -2.47 3.18 -2.01
CA GLY A 143 -1.05 3.52 -1.98
C GLY A 143 -0.79 5.00 -1.69
N GLU A 144 -1.77 5.72 -1.16
CA GLU A 144 -1.65 7.13 -0.82
C GLU A 144 -1.32 7.28 0.66
N TRP A 145 -0.30 8.08 0.94
CA TRP A 145 0.09 8.44 2.28
C TRP A 145 -0.74 9.64 2.72
N TYR A 146 -1.38 9.53 3.88
CA TYR A 146 -2.37 10.49 4.32
C TYR A 146 -2.33 10.72 5.82
N MET A 147 -2.92 11.83 6.25
CA MET A 147 -3.15 12.14 7.66
C MET A 147 -4.51 12.79 7.81
N GLN A 148 -5.18 12.55 8.93
CA GLN A 148 -6.36 13.32 9.26
C GLN A 148 -5.97 14.78 9.54
N ALA A 149 -6.72 15.71 8.97
CA ALA A 149 -6.38 17.13 9.03
C ALA A 149 -6.37 17.65 10.48
N THR A 150 -7.36 17.24 11.27
CA THR A 150 -7.63 17.73 12.64
C THR A 150 -6.93 16.96 13.74
N GLU A 151 -6.33 15.81 13.43
CA GLU A 151 -5.79 14.92 14.45
C GLU A 151 -4.27 15.03 14.60
N PRO A 152 -3.75 14.80 15.83
CA PRO A 152 -2.32 14.75 16.07
C PRO A 152 -1.69 13.52 15.42
N LEU A 153 -0.41 13.64 15.08
CA LEU A 153 0.37 12.51 14.58
C LEU A 153 0.97 11.72 15.72
N ILE A 154 0.80 10.41 15.66
CA ILE A 154 1.35 9.49 16.63
C ILE A 154 2.45 8.71 15.92
N THR A 155 3.70 8.95 16.33
CA THR A 155 4.85 8.31 15.70
C THR A 155 4.79 6.79 15.84
N GLU A 156 4.97 6.09 14.72
CA GLU A 156 5.14 4.63 14.69
C GLU A 156 6.63 4.26 14.59
N GLY A 157 7.41 5.06 13.85
CA GLY A 157 8.83 4.83 13.63
C GLY A 157 9.32 5.49 12.34
N GLY A 158 10.43 4.99 11.79
CA GLY A 158 10.99 5.48 10.52
C GLY A 158 10.83 4.49 9.37
N HIS A 159 10.83 5.00 8.15
CA HIS A 159 10.84 4.21 6.91
C HIS A 159 11.73 4.85 5.85
N ALA A 160 12.14 4.05 4.86
CA ALA A 160 12.94 4.50 3.72
C ALA A 160 12.31 4.06 2.40
N VAL A 161 12.11 5.03 1.52
CA VAL A 161 11.52 4.85 0.18
C VAL A 161 12.34 5.62 -0.85
N SER A 162 12.02 5.47 -2.14
CA SER A 162 12.65 6.27 -3.20
C SER A 162 11.64 7.19 -3.85
N ILE A 163 11.95 8.48 -3.94
CA ILE A 163 11.21 9.42 -4.78
C ILE A 163 11.64 9.20 -6.22
N VAL A 164 10.69 8.89 -7.09
CA VAL A 164 10.92 8.59 -8.51
C VAL A 164 10.33 9.63 -9.45
N GLY A 165 9.55 10.57 -8.91
CA GLY A 165 8.89 11.61 -9.68
C GLY A 165 7.99 12.45 -8.80
N TYR A 166 7.25 13.36 -9.41
CA TYR A 166 6.28 14.22 -8.76
C TYR A 166 5.14 14.52 -9.73
N ASN A 167 3.98 14.89 -9.19
CA ASN A 167 2.87 15.44 -9.96
C ASN A 167 2.26 16.58 -9.14
N ASP A 168 2.08 17.74 -9.75
CA ASP A 168 1.49 18.94 -9.11
C ASP A 168 -0.04 18.99 -9.20
N HIS A 169 -0.65 18.10 -9.98
CA HIS A 169 -2.08 18.11 -10.30
C HIS A 169 -2.84 16.87 -9.82
N TYR A 170 -2.13 15.80 -9.46
CA TYR A 170 -2.76 14.62 -8.87
C TYR A 170 -3.48 15.01 -7.57
N ARG A 171 -4.72 14.53 -7.40
CA ARG A 171 -5.51 14.76 -6.20
C ARG A 171 -5.73 13.42 -5.50
N ASP A 172 -5.29 13.33 -4.25
CA ASP A 172 -5.44 12.13 -3.43
C ASP A 172 -6.89 11.96 -2.92
N GLU A 173 -7.21 10.79 -2.37
CA GLU A 173 -8.54 10.46 -1.86
C GLU A 173 -8.94 11.29 -0.63
N HIS A 174 -7.96 11.96 -0.02
CA HIS A 174 -8.14 12.87 1.12
C HIS A 174 -8.25 14.34 0.69
N GLY A 175 -8.22 14.62 -0.61
CA GLY A 175 -8.45 15.93 -1.20
C GLY A 175 -7.22 16.83 -1.33
N SER A 176 -6.03 16.36 -0.94
CA SER A 176 -4.77 17.09 -1.12
C SER A 176 -4.37 17.09 -2.60
N THR A 177 -3.73 18.17 -3.05
CA THR A 177 -3.30 18.32 -4.45
C THR A 177 -1.78 18.40 -4.54
N GLY A 178 -1.24 17.58 -5.42
CA GLY A 178 0.17 17.52 -5.73
C GLY A 178 1.00 16.76 -4.69
N GLY A 179 2.09 16.16 -5.14
CA GLY A 179 2.91 15.30 -4.29
C GLY A 179 4.08 14.64 -4.99
N PHE A 180 4.73 13.74 -4.27
CA PHE A 180 5.83 12.92 -4.74
C PHE A 180 5.35 11.50 -5.04
N ILE A 181 5.85 10.95 -6.14
CA ILE A 181 5.65 9.54 -6.51
C ILE A 181 6.78 8.74 -5.88
N LEU A 182 6.43 7.73 -5.10
CA LEU A 182 7.35 6.94 -4.30
C LEU A 182 7.42 5.51 -4.83
N ARG A 183 8.61 4.95 -5.01
CA ARG A 183 8.78 3.49 -5.08
C ARG A 183 8.91 2.94 -3.66
N ASN A 184 7.98 2.07 -3.28
CA ASN A 184 7.97 1.46 -1.96
C ASN A 184 8.39 -0.02 -2.03
N SER A 185 8.77 -0.59 -0.89
CA SER A 185 9.22 -1.98 -0.74
C SER A 185 8.18 -2.88 -0.06
N TRP A 186 6.99 -2.36 0.19
CA TRP A 186 5.89 -3.12 0.79
C TRP A 186 5.13 -3.92 -0.27
N LYS A 187 4.71 -5.12 0.13
CA LYS A 187 3.85 -5.97 -0.69
C LYS A 187 2.40 -5.50 -0.58
N ASP A 188 1.71 -5.46 -1.71
CA ASP A 188 0.28 -5.17 -1.77
C ASP A 188 -0.60 -6.28 -1.19
N GLY A 189 -1.83 -5.92 -0.87
CA GLY A 189 -2.83 -6.79 -0.27
C GLY A 189 -2.71 -6.81 1.25
N LEU A 190 -2.94 -8.00 1.82
CA LEU A 190 -2.88 -8.18 3.26
C LEU A 190 -1.54 -8.78 3.70
N GLY A 191 -0.80 -8.06 4.54
CA GLY A 191 0.52 -8.48 5.05
C GLY A 191 0.80 -7.86 6.40
N THR A 192 1.88 -8.23 7.09
CA THR A 192 2.23 -7.64 8.40
C THR A 192 3.63 -7.06 8.30
N SER A 193 3.76 -5.82 7.83
CA SER A 193 5.06 -5.12 7.79
C SER A 193 4.83 -3.74 8.35
N HIS A 194 5.55 -3.41 9.42
CA HIS A 194 5.33 -2.20 10.22
C HIS A 194 3.86 -2.11 10.68
N GLY A 195 3.29 -3.17 11.25
CA GLY A 195 1.89 -3.15 11.74
C GLY A 195 0.78 -3.01 10.70
N LEU A 196 1.07 -2.59 9.46
CA LEU A 196 0.07 -2.27 8.42
C LEU A 196 -0.45 -3.55 7.77
N LYS A 197 -1.77 -3.75 7.80
CA LYS A 197 -2.42 -4.98 7.31
C LYS A 197 -3.13 -4.89 5.98
N ALA A 198 -3.43 -3.70 5.48
CA ALA A 198 -4.14 -3.51 4.23
C ALA A 198 -3.41 -2.44 3.42
N ARG A 199 -2.81 -2.83 2.29
CA ARG A 199 -2.01 -1.95 1.45
C ARG A 199 -2.29 -2.19 -0.02
N GLY A 200 -2.07 -1.16 -0.81
CA GLY A 200 -2.07 -1.24 -2.26
C GLY A 200 -1.06 -0.27 -2.83
N SER A 201 -0.99 -0.31 -4.14
CA SER A 201 -0.06 0.49 -4.90
C SER A 201 -0.59 0.66 -6.31
N HIS A 202 0.03 1.58 -7.03
CA HIS A 202 -0.24 1.81 -8.43
C HIS A 202 1.06 1.77 -9.23
N THR A 203 0.95 1.90 -10.55
CA THR A 203 2.07 2.26 -11.39
C THR A 203 2.49 3.72 -11.13
N ALA A 204 3.75 4.04 -11.43
CA ALA A 204 4.18 5.44 -11.43
C ALA A 204 3.40 6.29 -12.47
N ALA A 205 2.95 5.66 -13.56
CA ALA A 205 2.22 6.31 -14.64
C ALA A 205 0.81 6.78 -14.22
N TYR A 206 0.13 6.00 -13.36
CA TYR A 206 -1.15 6.40 -12.78
C TYR A 206 -1.03 7.69 -11.96
N TYR A 207 -0.07 7.78 -11.04
CA TYR A 207 0.14 9.02 -10.27
C TYR A 207 0.65 10.17 -11.12
N ALA A 208 1.34 9.89 -12.23
CA ALA A 208 1.68 10.89 -13.24
C ALA A 208 0.49 11.30 -14.12
N GLN A 209 -0.71 10.74 -13.88
CA GLN A 209 -1.94 10.96 -14.65
C GLN A 209 -1.79 10.62 -16.14
N LEU A 210 -0.98 9.61 -16.45
CA LEU A 210 -0.77 9.10 -17.81
C LEU A 210 -1.69 7.91 -18.14
N LEU A 211 -2.34 7.32 -17.14
CA LEU A 211 -3.27 6.20 -17.29
C LEU A 211 -4.63 6.58 -16.72
N SER A 212 -5.70 6.15 -17.39
CA SER A 212 -7.02 6.15 -16.79
C SER A 212 -7.12 5.06 -15.70
N PRO A 213 -8.10 5.11 -14.78
CA PRO A 213 -8.32 4.03 -13.82
C PRO A 213 -8.51 2.65 -14.47
N ALA A 214 -9.18 2.60 -15.63
CA ALA A 214 -9.41 1.36 -16.38
C ALA A 214 -8.16 0.83 -17.09
N ASP A 215 -7.23 1.71 -17.50
CA ASP A 215 -5.93 1.27 -18.04
C ASP A 215 -5.01 0.81 -16.92
N GLU A 216 -5.01 1.54 -15.80
CA GLU A 216 -4.23 1.19 -14.61
C GLU A 216 -4.61 -0.17 -14.05
N SER A 217 -5.90 -0.53 -14.04
CA SER A 217 -6.36 -1.81 -13.50
C SER A 217 -5.81 -3.01 -14.27
N GLN A 218 -5.42 -2.85 -15.54
CA GLN A 218 -4.78 -3.91 -16.32
C GLN A 218 -3.41 -4.31 -15.74
N PHE A 219 -2.74 -3.39 -15.03
CA PHE A 219 -1.45 -3.62 -14.39
C PHE A 219 -1.61 -3.81 -12.88
N CYS A 220 -2.34 -2.92 -12.22
CA CYS A 220 -2.52 -2.87 -10.78
C CYS A 220 -4.01 -2.91 -10.40
N PRO A 221 -4.68 -4.07 -10.56
CA PRO A 221 -6.11 -4.24 -10.28
C PRO A 221 -6.47 -4.09 -8.79
N ASN A 222 -5.49 -4.15 -7.87
CA ASN A 222 -5.68 -4.02 -6.42
C ASN A 222 -6.88 -4.84 -5.89
N PRO A 223 -6.95 -6.16 -6.16
CA PRO A 223 -8.15 -6.98 -5.95
C PRO A 223 -8.60 -7.07 -4.49
N ASN A 224 -7.67 -6.89 -3.54
CA ASN A 224 -7.99 -6.90 -2.11
C ASN A 224 -8.62 -5.58 -1.63
N SER A 225 -8.52 -4.49 -2.40
CA SER A 225 -9.08 -3.20 -2.03
C SER A 225 -10.58 -3.20 -2.23
N PRO A 226 -11.39 -2.93 -1.18
CA PRO A 226 -12.83 -2.88 -1.36
C PRO A 226 -13.27 -1.84 -2.37
N ARG A 227 -12.45 -0.80 -2.63
CA ARG A 227 -12.67 0.21 -3.67
C ARG A 227 -12.93 -0.41 -5.05
N ASN A 228 -12.39 -1.60 -5.32
CA ASN A 228 -12.49 -2.27 -6.63
C ASN A 228 -13.58 -3.36 -6.67
N TRP A 229 -14.34 -3.54 -5.60
CA TRP A 229 -15.44 -4.51 -5.56
C TRP A 229 -16.74 -3.84 -6.01
N ASN A 230 -17.38 -4.43 -7.02
CA ASN A 230 -18.69 -3.99 -7.47
C ASN A 230 -19.82 -4.68 -6.72
N ALA A 231 -20.90 -3.91 -6.55
CA ALA A 231 -22.10 -4.37 -5.91
C ALA A 231 -22.95 -5.24 -6.85
N CYS A 232 -23.64 -6.21 -6.26
CA CYS A 232 -24.73 -6.96 -6.89
C CYS A 232 -25.91 -7.05 -5.93
N GLY A 233 -27.13 -7.23 -6.46
CA GLY A 233 -28.35 -7.13 -5.67
C GLY A 233 -28.60 -8.33 -4.75
N ASP A 234 -28.61 -9.52 -5.33
CA ASP A 234 -28.95 -10.79 -4.68
C ASP A 234 -27.97 -11.90 -5.10
N VAL A 235 -27.92 -13.01 -4.36
CA VAL A 235 -26.93 -14.08 -4.59
C VAL A 235 -27.05 -14.65 -6.02
N LYS A 236 -28.26 -14.74 -6.57
CA LYS A 236 -28.51 -15.25 -7.92
C LYS A 236 -27.91 -14.33 -8.98
N ALA A 237 -28.06 -13.01 -8.84
CA ALA A 237 -27.46 -12.01 -9.71
C ALA A 237 -25.93 -12.03 -9.59
N CYS A 238 -25.40 -12.12 -8.37
CA CYS A 238 -23.96 -12.19 -8.12
C CYS A 238 -23.30 -13.44 -8.74
N LYS A 239 -24.05 -14.55 -8.85
CA LYS A 239 -23.60 -15.81 -9.45
C LYS A 239 -24.08 -16.01 -10.90
N SER A 240 -24.62 -14.98 -11.54
CA SER A 240 -25.11 -15.10 -12.90
C SER A 240 -23.95 -15.38 -13.88
N LYS A 241 -24.22 -16.11 -14.97
CA LYS A 241 -23.23 -16.38 -16.02
C LYS A 241 -22.65 -15.10 -16.63
N MET A 242 -23.46 -14.03 -16.69
CA MET A 242 -22.99 -12.72 -17.15
C MET A 242 -21.93 -12.17 -16.19
N THR A 243 -22.20 -12.23 -14.89
CA THR A 243 -21.27 -11.80 -13.85
C THR A 243 -19.97 -12.59 -13.90
N GLU A 244 -20.06 -13.92 -14.01
CA GLU A 244 -18.89 -14.80 -14.15
C GLU A 244 -18.02 -14.42 -15.36
N MET A 245 -18.64 -14.18 -16.52
CA MET A 245 -17.93 -13.73 -17.71
C MET A 245 -17.27 -12.36 -17.51
N THR A 246 -17.95 -11.41 -16.86
CA THR A 246 -17.37 -10.09 -16.56
C THR A 246 -16.16 -10.23 -15.64
N VAL A 247 -16.25 -11.03 -14.57
CA VAL A 247 -15.15 -11.26 -13.63
C VAL A 247 -13.92 -11.86 -14.29
N ALA A 248 -14.11 -12.69 -15.32
CA ALA A 248 -13.00 -13.33 -16.03
C ALA A 248 -12.21 -12.38 -16.95
N VAL A 249 -12.78 -11.22 -17.32
CA VAL A 249 -12.17 -10.29 -18.29
C VAL A 249 -11.90 -8.90 -17.73
N ALA A 250 -12.73 -8.43 -16.79
CA ALA A 250 -12.61 -7.11 -16.22
C ALA A 250 -11.58 -7.11 -15.09
N THR A 251 -10.63 -6.19 -15.21
CA THR A 251 -9.55 -6.01 -14.22
C THR A 251 -9.89 -4.92 -13.20
N ASP A 252 -10.89 -4.09 -13.48
CA ASP A 252 -11.50 -3.14 -12.57
C ASP A 252 -12.93 -3.53 -12.20
N GLY A 253 -13.39 -3.06 -11.03
CA GLY A 253 -14.81 -3.04 -10.67
C GLY A 253 -15.53 -4.37 -10.90
N THR A 254 -15.06 -5.47 -10.32
CA THR A 254 -15.70 -6.77 -10.51
C THR A 254 -16.51 -7.18 -9.29
N VAL A 255 -17.57 -7.96 -9.54
CA VAL A 255 -18.28 -8.65 -8.46
C VAL A 255 -17.38 -9.79 -7.99
N VAL A 256 -16.85 -9.67 -6.78
CA VAL A 256 -15.98 -10.70 -6.20
C VAL A 256 -16.74 -11.54 -5.18
N THR A 257 -16.46 -12.84 -5.18
CA THR A 257 -16.90 -13.70 -4.07
C THR A 257 -15.95 -13.47 -2.89
N LEU A 258 -16.50 -13.02 -1.77
CA LEU A 258 -15.74 -12.69 -0.57
C LEU A 258 -15.86 -13.80 0.47
N LYS A 259 -14.73 -14.14 1.10
CA LYS A 259 -14.69 -15.00 2.28
C LYS A 259 -14.49 -14.15 3.54
N CYS A 260 -15.06 -14.64 4.63
CA CYS A 260 -14.82 -14.06 5.95
C CYS A 260 -13.40 -14.39 6.41
N GLN A 261 -12.59 -13.35 6.64
CA GLN A 261 -11.27 -13.45 7.27
C GLN A 261 -11.34 -13.06 8.75
N ASP A 262 -12.12 -12.01 9.06
CA ASP A 262 -12.42 -11.50 10.39
C ASP A 262 -11.26 -11.63 11.40
N GLY A 263 -10.15 -10.99 11.05
CA GLY A 263 -8.88 -11.17 11.76
C GLY A 263 -8.84 -10.55 13.15
N GLY A 264 -9.86 -9.78 13.56
CA GLY A 264 -9.86 -9.01 14.81
C GLY A 264 -9.10 -7.68 14.73
N ASN A 265 -8.75 -7.20 13.54
CA ASN A 265 -7.83 -6.07 13.36
C ASN A 265 -8.55 -4.72 13.28
N ALA A 266 -9.61 -4.65 12.48
CA ALA A 266 -10.46 -3.46 12.37
C ALA A 266 -11.56 -3.43 13.43
N ILE A 267 -12.10 -4.61 13.75
CA ILE A 267 -13.21 -4.84 14.67
C ILE A 267 -12.95 -6.16 15.43
N PRO A 268 -13.51 -6.33 16.63
CA PRO A 268 -13.50 -7.62 17.33
C PRO A 268 -13.97 -8.77 16.44
N LYS A 269 -13.51 -9.99 16.71
CA LYS A 269 -13.95 -11.16 15.93
C LYS A 269 -15.42 -11.49 16.17
N GLY A 270 -16.05 -12.15 15.20
CA GLY A 270 -17.45 -12.56 15.23
C GLY A 270 -18.37 -11.72 14.35
N ASN A 271 -17.81 -10.96 13.41
CA ASN A 271 -18.56 -10.08 12.51
C ASN A 271 -18.97 -10.76 11.19
N CYS A 272 -18.43 -11.93 10.86
CA CYS A 272 -18.91 -12.76 9.76
C CYS A 272 -18.68 -14.26 10.01
N ASP A 273 -19.39 -15.10 9.26
CA ASP A 273 -19.29 -16.57 9.28
C ASP A 273 -18.27 -17.07 8.23
N PRO A 274 -17.18 -17.77 8.63
CA PRO A 274 -16.16 -18.35 7.74
C PRO A 274 -16.67 -19.41 6.76
N SER A 275 -17.83 -20.02 7.02
CA SER A 275 -18.42 -21.04 6.15
C SER A 275 -19.23 -20.47 4.98
N LYS A 276 -19.43 -19.14 4.94
CA LYS A 276 -20.28 -18.46 3.97
C LYS A 276 -19.45 -17.69 2.94
N ASP A 277 -20.01 -17.64 1.73
CA ASP A 277 -19.56 -16.77 0.65
C ASP A 277 -20.43 -15.50 0.65
N TYR A 278 -19.78 -14.33 0.63
CA TYR A 278 -20.42 -13.02 0.69
C TYR A 278 -20.23 -12.26 -0.61
N TYR A 279 -21.18 -11.38 -0.92
CA TYR A 279 -21.10 -10.47 -2.05
C TYR A 279 -21.45 -9.06 -1.61
N LEU A 280 -20.72 -8.06 -2.09
CA LEU A 280 -21.00 -6.67 -1.78
C LEU A 280 -22.36 -6.28 -2.42
N VAL A 281 -23.22 -5.62 -1.66
CA VAL A 281 -24.52 -5.09 -2.12
C VAL A 281 -24.49 -3.58 -2.17
N ASN A 282 -23.82 -2.96 -1.20
CA ASN A 282 -23.76 -1.51 -1.13
C ASN A 282 -22.54 -1.06 -0.32
N LYS A 283 -22.07 0.14 -0.64
CA LYS A 283 -21.05 0.87 0.09
C LYS A 283 -21.45 2.34 0.10
N THR A 284 -21.78 2.84 1.28
CA THR A 284 -22.27 4.21 1.45
C THR A 284 -21.31 4.98 2.35
N GLY A 285 -20.87 6.15 1.89
CA GLY A 285 -20.05 7.06 2.70
C GLY A 285 -20.82 7.48 3.94
N TRP A 286 -20.17 7.38 5.09
CA TRP A 286 -20.74 7.69 6.39
C TRP A 286 -20.34 9.11 6.83
N ASP A 287 -19.06 9.47 6.72
CA ASP A 287 -18.54 10.81 7.01
C ASP A 287 -17.71 11.40 5.87
N GLN A 288 -17.08 12.55 6.14
CA GLN A 288 -16.12 13.20 5.24
C GLN A 288 -14.66 12.75 5.50
N GLN A 289 -14.40 12.04 6.60
CA GLN A 289 -13.05 11.60 6.97
C GLN A 289 -12.67 10.29 6.26
N GLY A 290 -13.63 9.53 5.75
CA GLY A 290 -13.42 8.33 4.94
C GLY A 290 -14.00 7.05 5.53
N LEU A 291 -14.97 7.13 6.43
CA LEU A 291 -15.72 5.99 6.92
C LEU A 291 -16.88 5.63 5.98
N TYR A 292 -17.14 4.33 5.86
CA TYR A 292 -18.18 3.75 5.00
C TYR A 292 -18.95 2.68 5.76
N THR A 293 -20.26 2.62 5.50
CA THR A 293 -21.06 1.42 5.81
C THR A 293 -21.07 0.53 4.59
N THR A 294 -20.58 -0.71 4.73
CA THR A 294 -20.64 -1.74 3.68
C THR A 294 -21.66 -2.81 4.03
N CYS A 295 -22.45 -3.21 3.05
CA CYS A 295 -23.48 -4.24 3.20
C CYS A 295 -23.26 -5.38 2.22
N TYR A 296 -23.60 -6.59 2.64
CA TYR A 296 -23.32 -7.83 1.95
C TYR A 296 -24.55 -8.72 1.92
N VAL A 297 -24.66 -9.52 0.86
CA VAL A 297 -25.62 -10.61 0.74
C VAL A 297 -24.89 -11.95 0.75
N TYR A 298 -25.51 -12.95 1.36
CA TYR A 298 -25.01 -14.33 1.39
C TYR A 298 -26.17 -15.32 1.44
N ASP A 299 -25.91 -16.56 1.02
CA ASP A 299 -26.90 -17.65 1.09
C ASP A 299 -26.97 -18.21 2.51
N LYS A 300 -28.13 -18.01 3.15
CA LYS A 300 -28.40 -18.53 4.50
C LYS A 300 -28.59 -20.05 4.49
N GLY A 301 -28.94 -20.63 3.35
CA GLY A 301 -29.32 -22.02 3.14
C GLY A 301 -30.70 -22.12 2.50
N ASN A 302 -30.97 -23.20 1.77
CA ASN A 302 -32.22 -23.44 1.04
C ASN A 302 -32.58 -22.29 0.08
N GLU A 303 -31.60 -21.77 -0.68
CA GLU A 303 -31.80 -20.70 -1.66
C GLU A 303 -32.42 -19.42 -1.09
N THR A 304 -32.17 -19.15 0.20
CA THR A 304 -32.68 -17.95 0.88
C THR A 304 -31.54 -16.98 1.18
N ASP A 305 -31.67 -15.78 0.64
CA ASP A 305 -30.70 -14.71 0.85
C ASP A 305 -30.84 -14.10 2.26
N ALA A 306 -29.70 -13.74 2.84
CA ALA A 306 -29.61 -12.93 4.03
C ALA A 306 -28.67 -11.74 3.79
N PHE A 307 -28.95 -10.64 4.47
CA PHE A 307 -28.18 -9.41 4.39
C PHE A 307 -27.53 -9.09 5.73
N MET A 308 -26.32 -8.55 5.65
CA MET A 308 -25.63 -7.99 6.81
C MET A 308 -24.89 -6.72 6.40
N CYS A 309 -24.66 -5.83 7.36
CA CYS A 309 -23.79 -4.69 7.16
C CYS A 309 -22.73 -4.66 8.24
N LEU A 310 -21.55 -4.14 7.90
CA LEU A 310 -20.53 -3.79 8.88
C LEU A 310 -20.86 -2.44 9.53
N PRO A 311 -20.36 -2.16 10.74
CA PRO A 311 -20.40 -0.79 11.26
C PRO A 311 -19.56 0.14 10.35
N PRO A 312 -19.69 1.46 10.49
CA PRO A 312 -18.86 2.41 9.75
C PRO A 312 -17.36 2.14 9.95
N LEU A 313 -16.66 1.83 8.86
CA LEU A 313 -15.24 1.46 8.81
C LEU A 313 -14.56 2.16 7.63
N THR A 314 -13.24 2.31 7.68
CA THR A 314 -12.49 2.66 6.47
C THR A 314 -12.54 1.49 5.49
N LEU A 315 -12.43 1.76 4.19
CA LEU A 315 -12.38 0.68 3.21
C LEU A 315 -11.15 -0.22 3.40
N ASP A 316 -10.04 0.32 3.89
CA ASP A 316 -8.86 -0.49 4.22
C ASP A 316 -9.14 -1.48 5.35
N ASP A 317 -9.96 -1.09 6.34
CA ASP A 317 -10.37 -1.95 7.45
C ASP A 317 -11.36 -3.02 7.02
N VAL A 318 -12.28 -2.69 6.11
CA VAL A 318 -13.21 -3.65 5.51
C VAL A 318 -12.43 -4.80 4.86
N ALA A 319 -11.29 -4.51 4.23
CA ALA A 319 -10.40 -5.52 3.65
C ALA A 319 -9.81 -6.48 4.69
N THR A 320 -9.82 -6.14 5.98
CA THR A 320 -9.35 -7.03 7.06
C THR A 320 -10.45 -7.95 7.61
N VAL A 321 -11.71 -7.67 7.28
CA VAL A 321 -12.89 -8.47 7.64
C VAL A 321 -13.25 -9.43 6.51
N PHE A 322 -13.33 -8.91 5.28
CA PHE A 322 -13.64 -9.67 4.07
C PHE A 322 -12.47 -9.62 3.10
N VAL A 323 -12.20 -10.74 2.43
CA VAL A 323 -11.21 -10.81 1.36
C VAL A 323 -11.76 -11.58 0.17
N PRO A 324 -11.30 -11.31 -1.05
CA PRO A 324 -11.63 -12.15 -2.19
C PRO A 324 -11.24 -13.61 -1.92
N LYS A 325 -12.16 -14.52 -2.22
CA LYS A 325 -11.92 -15.97 -2.16
C LYS A 325 -10.88 -16.39 -3.19
N GLU A 326 -10.97 -15.79 -4.37
CA GLU A 326 -10.05 -15.94 -5.49
C GLU A 326 -9.60 -14.56 -5.98
N LEU A 327 -8.38 -14.50 -6.53
CA LEU A 327 -7.79 -13.29 -7.09
C LEU A 327 -7.63 -13.50 -8.60
N PRO A 328 -8.66 -13.21 -9.41
CA PRO A 328 -8.64 -13.48 -10.85
C PRO A 328 -7.53 -12.66 -11.55
N HIS A 329 -7.26 -11.46 -11.04
CA HIS A 329 -6.20 -10.59 -11.49
C HIS A 329 -5.39 -10.12 -10.27
N ILE A 330 -4.07 -10.10 -10.40
CA ILE A 330 -3.13 -9.66 -9.36
C ILE A 330 -2.28 -8.52 -9.89
N ASN A 331 -1.77 -7.68 -8.99
CA ASN A 331 -0.84 -6.61 -9.34
C ASN A 331 0.42 -7.19 -10.01
N ASP A 332 0.81 -6.63 -11.17
CA ASP A 332 2.07 -6.96 -11.82
C ASP A 332 3.23 -6.44 -10.94
N PRO A 333 4.08 -7.33 -10.39
CA PRO A 333 5.14 -6.95 -9.47
C PRO A 333 6.22 -6.05 -10.09
N GLU A 334 6.33 -6.00 -11.42
CA GLU A 334 7.28 -5.14 -12.14
C GLU A 334 6.73 -3.72 -12.35
N MET A 335 5.41 -3.58 -12.43
CA MET A 335 4.73 -2.33 -12.78
C MET A 335 4.16 -1.61 -11.55
N CYS A 336 3.60 -2.38 -10.62
CA CYS A 336 3.03 -1.90 -9.37
C CYS A 336 4.10 -1.77 -8.29
N GLY A 337 3.75 -1.20 -7.15
CA GLY A 337 4.65 -0.95 -6.01
C GLY A 337 4.99 0.53 -5.83
N PHE A 338 4.26 1.42 -6.52
CA PHE A 338 4.38 2.85 -6.31
C PHE A 338 3.30 3.38 -5.38
N ASN A 339 3.69 4.35 -4.56
CA ASN A 339 2.83 5.09 -3.64
C ASN A 339 2.89 6.57 -3.97
N PHE A 340 2.01 7.34 -3.35
CA PHE A 340 1.99 8.79 -3.46
C PHE A 340 1.98 9.41 -2.08
N ILE A 341 2.78 10.45 -1.88
CA ILE A 341 2.70 11.30 -0.69
C ILE A 341 2.41 12.72 -1.14
N SER A 342 1.27 13.26 -0.70
CA SER A 342 0.94 14.65 -1.00
C SER A 342 1.93 15.59 -0.34
N TYR A 343 2.13 16.77 -0.92
CA TYR A 343 3.05 17.74 -0.31
C TYR A 343 2.60 18.16 1.08
N ASP A 344 1.30 18.32 1.29
CA ASP A 344 0.71 18.65 2.59
C ASP A 344 1.06 17.56 3.61
N THR A 345 0.95 16.28 3.20
CA THR A 345 1.31 15.16 4.06
C THR A 345 2.81 15.16 4.39
N PHE A 346 3.65 15.30 3.37
CA PHE A 346 5.10 15.34 3.53
C PHE A 346 5.56 16.48 4.46
N GLU A 347 5.02 17.68 4.26
CA GLU A 347 5.37 18.88 5.02
C GLU A 347 4.84 18.83 6.47
N LYS A 348 3.62 18.32 6.69
CA LYS A 348 3.06 18.17 8.06
C LYS A 348 3.83 17.12 8.87
N ILE A 349 4.32 16.03 8.26
CA ILE A 349 5.26 15.10 8.93
C ILE A 349 6.54 15.82 9.30
N GLY A 350 7.14 16.54 8.34
CA GLY A 350 8.36 17.31 8.55
C GLY A 350 8.25 18.30 9.72
N ALA A 351 7.12 18.99 9.81
CA ALA A 351 6.85 19.98 10.85
C ALA A 351 6.56 19.37 12.23
N THR A 352 5.94 18.19 12.29
CA THR A 352 5.43 17.62 13.55
C THR A 352 6.39 16.58 14.15
N LEU A 353 6.99 15.74 13.30
CA LEU A 353 7.81 14.59 13.72
C LEU A 353 9.30 14.77 13.41
N GLY A 354 9.67 15.91 12.82
CA GLY A 354 11.04 16.24 12.44
C GLY A 354 11.33 16.02 10.96
N ILE A 355 12.49 16.53 10.53
CA ILE A 355 12.83 16.70 9.11
C ILE A 355 12.95 15.34 8.41
N SER A 356 12.09 15.12 7.41
CA SER A 356 12.28 14.07 6.42
C SER A 356 13.54 14.39 5.61
N THR A 357 14.44 13.41 5.47
CA THR A 357 15.73 13.62 4.82
C THR A 357 15.67 13.03 3.41
N VAL A 358 15.75 13.89 2.39
CA VAL A 358 15.88 13.46 1.00
C VAL A 358 17.33 13.55 0.60
N SER A 359 17.87 12.48 0.02
CA SER A 359 19.29 12.38 -0.32
C SER A 359 19.50 11.83 -1.72
N SER A 360 20.50 12.36 -2.41
CA SER A 360 21.07 11.77 -3.62
C SER A 360 22.47 11.26 -3.35
N PHE A 361 22.82 10.12 -3.96
CA PHE A 361 24.16 9.55 -3.89
C PHE A 361 24.86 9.66 -5.23
N ASP A 362 26.14 10.05 -5.19
CA ASP A 362 27.03 9.97 -6.34
C ASP A 362 27.80 8.66 -6.23
N VAL A 363 27.66 7.83 -7.26
CA VAL A 363 28.11 6.43 -7.24
C VAL A 363 29.02 6.19 -8.43
N GLU A 364 30.25 5.76 -8.14
CA GLU A 364 31.20 5.29 -9.14
C GLU A 364 31.20 3.77 -9.15
N TRP A 365 30.79 3.18 -10.27
CA TRP A 365 30.83 1.74 -10.48
C TRP A 365 32.19 1.32 -11.02
N THR A 366 32.68 0.17 -10.58
CA THR A 366 33.91 -0.40 -11.15
C THR A 366 33.71 -0.80 -12.61
N LYS A 367 34.80 -0.82 -13.39
CA LYS A 367 34.75 -1.19 -14.82
C LYS A 367 34.07 -2.54 -15.05
N CYS A 368 34.34 -3.54 -14.20
CA CYS A 368 33.75 -4.86 -14.30
C CYS A 368 32.27 -4.91 -13.90
N SER A 369 31.69 -3.86 -13.34
CA SER A 369 30.25 -3.83 -13.03
C SER A 369 29.38 -3.59 -14.27
N TYR A 370 29.98 -3.20 -15.39
CA TYR A 370 29.28 -2.99 -16.66
C TYR A 370 29.33 -4.24 -17.52
N LEU A 371 28.16 -4.69 -17.99
CA LEU A 371 28.05 -5.90 -18.82
C LEU A 371 28.91 -5.85 -20.09
N VAL A 372 29.09 -4.66 -20.68
CA VAL A 372 29.93 -4.46 -21.88
C VAL A 372 31.40 -4.83 -21.66
N ASN A 373 31.86 -4.89 -20.41
CA ASN A 373 33.23 -5.22 -20.04
C ASN A 373 33.41 -6.69 -19.62
N GLU A 374 32.41 -7.55 -19.83
CA GLU A 374 32.45 -8.97 -19.44
C GLU A 374 33.73 -9.68 -19.92
N GLU A 375 34.07 -9.53 -21.20
CA GLU A 375 35.27 -10.16 -21.80
C GLU A 375 36.58 -9.71 -21.13
N GLN A 376 36.62 -8.48 -20.60
CA GLN A 376 37.80 -7.90 -19.96
C GLN A 376 37.89 -8.26 -18.48
N CYS A 377 36.88 -8.96 -17.96
CA CYS A 377 36.69 -9.26 -16.55
C CYS A 377 36.31 -10.75 -16.34
N PRO A 378 37.13 -11.70 -16.84
CA PRO A 378 36.76 -13.12 -16.96
C PRO A 378 36.59 -13.86 -15.63
N ASN A 379 37.00 -13.24 -14.51
CA ASN A 379 36.90 -13.84 -13.18
C ASN A 379 35.52 -13.64 -12.51
N TYR A 380 34.62 -12.86 -13.13
CA TYR A 380 33.29 -12.60 -12.62
C TYR A 380 32.19 -13.34 -13.38
N ASP A 381 31.10 -13.64 -12.68
CA ASP A 381 29.90 -14.27 -13.22
C ASP A 381 28.81 -13.21 -13.47
N TYR A 382 28.53 -12.95 -14.75
CA TYR A 382 27.54 -11.96 -15.18
C TYR A 382 26.13 -12.53 -15.34
N SER A 383 25.89 -13.82 -15.01
CA SER A 383 24.60 -14.48 -15.21
C SER A 383 23.44 -13.72 -14.55
N TYR A 384 23.60 -13.27 -13.30
CA TYR A 384 22.60 -12.48 -12.59
C TYR A 384 22.40 -11.08 -13.19
N LEU A 385 23.47 -10.42 -13.64
CA LEU A 385 23.35 -9.10 -14.28
C LEU A 385 22.58 -9.21 -15.60
N LYS A 386 22.87 -10.24 -16.41
CA LYS A 386 22.14 -10.53 -17.66
C LYS A 386 20.68 -10.82 -17.39
N LYS A 387 20.36 -11.62 -16.35
CA LYS A 387 18.98 -11.86 -15.92
C LYS A 387 18.27 -10.58 -15.46
N ALA A 388 18.99 -9.67 -14.80
CA ALA A 388 18.45 -8.40 -14.28
C ALA A 388 18.25 -7.33 -15.36
N MET A 389 18.87 -7.46 -16.55
CA MET A 389 18.73 -6.53 -17.68
C MET A 389 17.46 -6.79 -18.51
N MET A 390 16.34 -7.02 -17.85
CA MET A 390 15.04 -7.12 -18.53
C MET A 390 14.66 -5.76 -19.12
N PRO A 391 14.09 -5.72 -20.33
CA PRO A 391 13.48 -4.49 -20.83
C PRO A 391 12.40 -4.05 -19.84
N LEU A 392 12.47 -2.79 -19.39
CA LEU A 392 11.42 -2.19 -18.58
C LEU A 392 10.11 -2.34 -19.36
N LYS A 393 9.14 -3.04 -18.76
CA LYS A 393 7.76 -2.93 -19.20
C LYS A 393 7.35 -1.48 -19.02
N VAL A 394 6.94 -0.85 -20.09
CA VAL A 394 6.36 0.49 -20.08
C VAL A 394 4.86 0.32 -20.31
N PRO A 395 4.01 0.91 -19.46
CA PRO A 395 2.56 0.73 -19.58
C PRO A 395 2.01 1.44 -20.83
N TYR A 396 2.83 2.27 -21.46
CA TYR A 396 2.52 3.02 -22.67
C TYR A 396 3.81 3.29 -23.47
N GLU A 397 3.77 3.09 -24.79
CA GLU A 397 4.78 3.66 -25.67
C GLU A 397 4.60 5.18 -25.69
N LYS A 398 5.61 5.94 -25.23
CA LYS A 398 5.59 7.40 -25.31
C LYS A 398 5.20 7.82 -26.74
N PRO A 399 4.14 8.61 -26.98
CA PRO A 399 3.91 9.23 -28.26
C PRO A 399 5.11 10.13 -28.49
N THR A 400 5.70 9.99 -29.66
CA THR A 400 6.98 10.59 -30.05
C THR A 400 6.91 12.11 -30.18
N VAL A 401 5.76 12.72 -29.85
CA VAL A 401 5.49 14.14 -30.03
C VAL A 401 5.19 14.74 -28.66
N TRP A 402 6.23 15.22 -28.00
CA TRP A 402 6.05 16.26 -26.99
C TRP A 402 5.57 17.51 -27.72
N TYR A 403 4.48 18.10 -27.23
CA TYR A 403 4.08 19.44 -27.60
C TYR A 403 5.27 20.37 -27.33
N THR A 404 5.94 20.83 -28.39
CA THR A 404 6.85 21.97 -28.31
C THR A 404 5.96 23.19 -28.15
N PRO A 405 5.98 23.89 -27.01
CA PRO A 405 5.29 25.16 -26.90
C PRO A 405 6.12 26.16 -27.70
N ASN A 406 5.79 26.30 -28.98
CA ASN A 406 6.07 27.41 -29.89
C ASN A 406 5.52 27.07 -31.28
N GLU A 407 4.19 27.14 -31.43
CA GLU A 407 3.52 27.73 -32.60
C GLU A 407 2.25 28.46 -32.13
#